data_AF-A0AAV5R542-F1
#
_entry.id   AF-A0AAV5R542-F1
#
_cell.length_a   1.000
_cell.length_b   1.000
_cell.length_c   1.000
_cell.angle_alpha   90.00
_cell.angle_beta   90.00
_cell.angle_gamma   90.00
#
_symmetry.space_group_name_H-M   'P 1'
#
loop_
_entity.id
_entity.type
_entity.pdbx_description
1 polymer ?
#
loop_
_entity_poly.entity_id
_entity_poly.type
_entity_poly.pdbx_seq_one_letter_code
_entity_poly.pdbx_strand_id
1 'polypeptide(L)'
;MNTEDIIEKYKREGYFDNKRRELFEKFTSNNENSEKLSKLLEKVIKIKISKDPDIIFKNNGKISAIIQTELVKRHISKKNSDNNNNNNKIINSMKENINKSEESDLLELFDEINSILDEYANSVEIVNTDELKELK
;
A
#
# COMPACT_ATOMS: atom_id res chain seq x y z
N MET A 1 5.48 -16.13 -31.54
CA MET A 1 6.08 -15.79 -30.24
C MET A 1 4.95 -15.80 -29.24
N ASN A 2 5.02 -16.63 -28.19
CA ASN A 2 3.94 -16.73 -27.21
C ASN A 2 3.99 -15.52 -26.26
N THR A 3 2.87 -15.18 -25.62
CA THR A 3 2.78 -14.08 -24.64
C THR A 3 3.77 -14.29 -23.49
N GLU A 4 3.98 -15.53 -23.08
CA GLU A 4 4.96 -15.92 -22.05
C GLU A 4 6.39 -15.55 -22.45
N ASP A 5 6.79 -15.82 -23.69
CA ASP A 5 8.12 -15.47 -24.21
C ASP A 5 8.34 -13.95 -24.23
N ILE A 6 7.28 -13.19 -24.54
CA ILE A 6 7.31 -11.72 -24.57
C ILE A 6 7.46 -11.16 -23.15
N ILE A 7 6.72 -11.71 -22.18
CA ILE A 7 6.82 -11.31 -20.77
C ILE A 7 8.20 -11.63 -20.21
N GLU A 8 8.73 -12.82 -20.50
CA GLU A 8 10.06 -13.21 -20.06
C GLU A 8 11.13 -12.29 -20.64
N LYS A 9 11.06 -12.00 -21.94
CA LYS A 9 11.97 -11.07 -22.59
C LYS A 9 11.88 -9.67 -21.96
N TYR A 10 10.67 -9.18 -21.74
CA TYR A 10 10.42 -7.87 -21.11
C TYR A 10 11.03 -7.76 -19.70
N LYS A 11 10.88 -8.81 -18.89
CA LYS A 11 11.51 -8.88 -17.55
C LYS A 11 13.03 -9.01 -17.63
N ARG A 12 13.54 -9.88 -18.50
CA ARG A 12 14.97 -10.17 -18.68
C ARG A 12 15.75 -8.97 -19.18
N GLU A 13 15.14 -8.15 -20.03
CA GLU A 13 15.73 -6.91 -20.55
C GLU A 13 15.63 -5.75 -19.56
N GLY A 14 15.06 -5.97 -18.36
CA GLY A 14 15.01 -4.98 -17.28
C GLY A 14 13.95 -3.90 -17.46
N TYR A 15 13.08 -4.00 -18.47
CA TYR A 15 12.04 -3.01 -18.72
C TYR A 15 11.04 -2.91 -17.57
N PHE A 16 10.73 -4.04 -16.93
CA PHE A 16 9.88 -4.06 -15.74
C PHE A 16 10.48 -3.23 -14.58
N ASP A 17 11.75 -3.45 -14.28
CA ASP A 17 12.42 -2.74 -13.19
C ASP A 17 12.58 -1.25 -13.50
N ASN A 18 12.86 -0.90 -14.76
CA ASN A 18 12.91 0.49 -15.21
C ASN A 18 11.55 1.16 -15.09
N LYS A 19 10.46 0.49 -15.51
CA LYS A 19 9.11 1.03 -15.38
C LYS A 19 8.72 1.22 -13.92
N ARG A 20 9.03 0.24 -13.05
CA ARG A 20 8.81 0.36 -11.61
C ARG A 20 9.56 1.55 -11.01
N ARG A 21 10.81 1.77 -11.42
CA ARG A 21 11.62 2.92 -10.97
C ARG A 21 11.00 4.24 -11.42
N GLU A 22 10.63 4.34 -12.70
CA GLU A 22 9.98 5.54 -13.27
C GLU A 22 8.69 5.90 -12.52
N LEU A 23 7.84 4.92 -12.22
CA LEU A 23 6.63 5.13 -11.44
C LEU A 23 6.95 5.61 -10.02
N PHE A 24 7.92 5.00 -9.36
CA PHE A 24 8.32 5.43 -8.03
C PHE A 24 8.87 6.86 -8.03
N GLU A 25 9.72 7.21 -8.99
CA GLU A 25 10.27 8.56 -9.13
C GLU A 25 9.17 9.60 -9.35
N LYS A 26 8.21 9.32 -10.25
CA LYS A 26 7.04 10.18 -10.49
C LYS A 26 6.18 10.35 -9.25
N PHE A 27 5.92 9.26 -8.52
CA PHE A 27 5.18 9.32 -7.27
C PHE A 27 5.88 10.22 -6.25
N THR A 28 7.20 10.04 -6.06
CA THR A 28 7.97 10.84 -5.11
C THR A 28 8.15 12.30 -5.53
N SER A 29 8.09 12.59 -6.83
CA SER A 29 8.21 13.95 -7.36
C SER A 29 6.92 14.76 -7.20
N ASN A 30 5.77 14.10 -7.00
CA ASN A 30 4.53 14.77 -6.64
C ASN A 30 4.58 15.14 -5.15
N ASN A 31 4.93 16.41 -4.87
CA ASN A 31 5.18 16.90 -3.51
C ASN A 31 3.99 16.70 -2.56
N GLU A 32 2.76 16.82 -3.02
CA GLU A 32 1.59 16.77 -2.13
C GLU A 32 1.31 15.35 -1.61
N ASN A 33 1.24 14.36 -2.50
CA ASN A 33 0.96 12.98 -2.13
C ASN A 33 2.13 12.33 -1.39
N SER A 34 3.36 12.64 -1.78
CA SER A 34 4.57 12.12 -1.13
C SER A 34 4.76 12.70 0.28
N GLU A 35 4.50 14.00 0.49
CA GLU A 35 4.55 14.64 1.81
C GLU A 35 3.44 14.10 2.72
N LYS A 36 2.21 13.94 2.19
CA LYS A 36 1.09 13.36 2.93
C LYS A 36 1.39 11.92 3.36
N LEU A 37 1.87 11.08 2.44
CA LEU A 37 2.27 9.70 2.75
C LEU A 37 3.35 9.65 3.84
N SER A 38 4.36 10.51 3.73
CA SER A 38 5.46 10.59 4.71
C SER A 38 4.94 10.91 6.11
N LYS A 39 4.04 11.89 6.23
CA LYS A 39 3.40 12.26 7.51
C LYS A 39 2.58 11.10 8.11
N LEU A 40 1.86 10.35 7.29
CA LEU A 40 1.08 9.19 7.75
C LEU A 40 1.99 8.06 8.23
N LEU A 41 3.05 7.75 7.47
CA LEU A 41 4.04 6.74 7.87
C LEU A 41 4.74 7.13 9.17
N GLU A 42 5.09 8.40 9.36
CA GLU A 42 5.66 8.88 10.61
C GLU A 42 4.72 8.66 11.81
N LYS A 43 3.41 8.91 11.64
CA LYS A 43 2.43 8.66 12.70
C LYS A 43 2.36 7.18 13.05
N VAL A 44 2.30 6.30 12.05
CA VAL A 44 2.31 4.84 12.25
C VAL A 44 3.57 4.39 12.98
N ILE A 45 4.74 4.87 12.54
CA ILE A 45 6.03 4.56 13.16
C ILE A 45 6.04 5.00 14.63
N LYS A 46 5.60 6.23 14.92
CA LYS A 46 5.52 6.76 16.30
C LYS A 46 4.62 5.88 17.18
N ILE A 47 3.45 5.49 16.69
CA ILE A 47 2.54 4.61 17.45
C ILE A 47 3.18 3.23 17.69
N LYS A 48 3.84 2.64 16.68
CA LYS A 48 4.52 1.34 16.82
C LYS A 48 5.68 1.39 17.81
N ILE A 49 6.48 2.46 17.77
CA ILE A 49 7.57 2.70 18.72
C ILE A 49 7.04 2.90 20.13
N SER A 50 5.97 3.68 20.31
CA SER A 50 5.37 3.88 21.63
C SER A 50 4.86 2.57 22.24
N LYS A 51 4.38 1.64 21.42
CA LYS A 51 3.92 0.31 21.86
C LYS A 51 5.07 -0.67 22.15
N ASP A 52 6.16 -0.62 21.37
CA ASP A 52 7.36 -1.44 21.57
C ASP A 52 8.62 -0.62 21.29
N PRO A 53 9.18 0.09 22.29
CA PRO A 53 10.36 0.94 22.10
C PRO A 53 11.62 0.17 21.68
N ASP A 54 11.70 -1.12 22.05
CA ASP A 54 12.83 -2.00 21.71
C ASP A 54 12.91 -2.31 20.21
N ILE A 55 11.84 -2.03 19.46
CA ILE A 55 11.78 -2.29 18.01
C ILE A 55 12.83 -1.50 17.23
N ILE A 56 13.21 -0.30 17.70
CA ILE A 56 14.24 0.54 17.09
C ILE A 56 15.62 -0.11 17.28
N PHE A 57 15.87 -0.64 18.48
CA PHE A 57 17.15 -1.24 18.84
C PHE A 57 17.38 -2.61 18.17
N LYS A 58 16.29 -3.28 17.76
CA LYS A 58 16.31 -4.63 17.16
C LYS A 58 16.39 -4.65 15.64
N ASN A 59 16.77 -3.54 14.98
CA ASN A 59 17.01 -3.34 13.53
C ASN A 59 15.87 -2.58 12.82
N ASN A 60 16.19 -1.45 12.16
CA ASN A 60 15.25 -0.62 11.40
C ASN A 60 14.51 -1.40 10.29
N GLY A 61 15.09 -2.48 9.78
CA GLY A 61 14.42 -3.36 8.82
C GLY A 61 13.20 -4.10 9.41
N LYS A 62 13.15 -4.27 10.74
CA LYS A 62 12.04 -4.96 11.40
C LYS A 62 10.78 -4.11 11.44
N ILE A 63 10.90 -2.81 11.73
CA ILE A 63 9.73 -1.92 11.77
C ILE A 63 9.13 -1.71 10.37
N SER A 64 9.97 -1.58 9.33
CA SER A 64 9.48 -1.48 7.95
C SER A 64 8.76 -2.76 7.51
N ALA A 65 9.31 -3.94 7.85
CA ALA A 65 8.65 -5.22 7.56
C ALA A 65 7.29 -5.38 8.26
N ILE A 66 7.17 -4.94 9.51
CA ILE A 66 5.90 -4.97 10.26
C ILE A 66 4.87 -4.05 9.58
N ILE A 67 5.25 -2.82 9.29
CA ILE A 67 4.37 -1.84 8.63
C ILE A 67 3.93 -2.35 7.25
N GLN A 68 4.85 -2.86 6.44
CA GLN A 68 4.54 -3.45 5.14
C GLN A 68 3.57 -4.64 5.27
N THR A 69 3.81 -5.52 6.24
CA THR A 69 2.95 -6.68 6.48
C THR A 69 1.54 -6.26 6.85
N GLU A 70 1.38 -5.25 7.69
CA GLU A 70 0.08 -4.74 8.11
C GLU A 70 -0.65 -4.00 6.97
N LEU A 71 0.05 -3.17 6.20
CA LEU A 71 -0.48 -2.51 5.01
C LEU A 71 -1.07 -3.52 4.02
N VAL A 72 -0.29 -4.56 3.67
CA VAL A 72 -0.70 -5.60 2.73
C VAL A 72 -1.89 -6.40 3.28
N LYS A 73 -1.83 -6.83 4.55
CA LYS A 73 -2.94 -7.54 5.19
C LYS A 73 -4.23 -6.71 5.17
N ARG A 74 -4.13 -5.41 5.47
CA ARG A 74 -5.28 -4.51 5.49
C ARG A 74 -5.86 -4.30 4.10
N HIS A 75 -5.01 -4.07 3.10
CA HIS A 75 -5.42 -3.90 1.70
C HIS A 75 -6.17 -5.13 1.17
N ILE A 76 -5.60 -6.33 1.40
CA ILE A 76 -6.24 -7.60 1.00
C ILE A 76 -7.57 -7.79 1.73
N SER A 77 -7.61 -7.53 3.04
CA SER A 77 -8.84 -7.68 3.84
C SER A 77 -9.94 -6.75 3.36
N LYS A 78 -9.60 -5.49 3.03
CA LYS A 78 -10.55 -4.50 2.50
C LYS A 78 -11.07 -4.90 1.13
N LYS A 79 -10.19 -5.26 0.18
CA LYS A 79 -10.58 -5.74 -1.15
C LYS A 79 -11.46 -6.99 -1.10
N ASN A 80 -11.18 -7.91 -0.18
CA ASN A 80 -12.02 -9.09 0.03
C ASN A 80 -13.38 -8.73 0.63
N SER A 81 -13.45 -7.74 1.52
CA SER A 81 -14.71 -7.26 2.11
C SER A 81 -15.57 -6.53 1.07
N ASP A 82 -14.96 -5.76 0.17
CA ASP A 82 -15.65 -5.08 -0.93
C ASP A 82 -16.22 -6.10 -1.94
N ASN A 83 -15.49 -7.18 -2.21
CA ASN A 83 -15.96 -8.29 -3.06
C ASN A 83 -17.04 -9.16 -2.37
N ASN A 84 -16.98 -9.30 -1.05
CA ASN A 84 -17.92 -10.10 -0.26
C ASN A 84 -19.10 -9.31 0.30
N ASN A 85 -19.28 -8.03 -0.06
CA ASN A 85 -20.46 -7.25 0.32
C ASN A 85 -21.78 -7.73 -0.34
N ASN A 86 -21.76 -8.87 -1.04
CA ASN A 86 -22.97 -9.63 -1.33
C ASN A 86 -23.30 -10.72 -0.30
N ASN A 87 -22.42 -11.11 0.63
CA ASN A 87 -22.75 -12.10 1.67
C ASN A 87 -21.91 -11.94 2.96
N ASN A 88 -22.64 -11.63 4.04
CA ASN A 88 -22.30 -11.85 5.45
C ASN A 88 -21.40 -10.84 6.17
N LYS A 89 -22.08 -9.79 6.63
CA LYS A 89 -21.93 -9.20 7.97
C LYS A 89 -21.87 -10.33 9.02
N ILE A 90 -21.00 -10.19 10.03
CA ILE A 90 -20.93 -10.85 11.36
C ILE A 90 -19.52 -11.44 11.61
N ILE A 91 -19.07 -11.30 12.87
CA ILE A 91 -17.81 -11.75 13.52
C ILE A 91 -16.75 -10.62 13.53
N ASN A 92 -16.39 -9.93 14.62
CA ASN A 92 -16.40 -10.26 16.04
C ASN A 92 -16.46 -8.97 16.89
N SER A 93 -17.50 -8.83 17.71
CA SER A 93 -17.68 -7.73 18.66
C SER A 93 -17.67 -8.27 20.09
N MET A 94 -16.51 -8.66 20.65
CA MET A 94 -16.36 -8.83 22.11
C MET A 94 -14.93 -9.18 22.53
N LYS A 95 -14.11 -8.15 22.73
CA LYS A 95 -13.03 -7.98 23.72
C LYS A 95 -12.34 -6.64 23.39
N GLU A 96 -11.66 -6.01 24.34
CA GLU A 96 -10.80 -4.82 24.14
C GLU A 96 -11.48 -3.44 24.07
N ASN A 97 -12.07 -2.94 25.16
CA ASN A 97 -12.56 -1.55 25.21
C ASN A 97 -11.53 -0.49 25.69
N ILE A 98 -10.25 -0.85 25.83
CA ILE A 98 -9.18 0.10 26.21
C ILE A 98 -8.07 0.21 25.12
N ASN A 99 -7.88 -0.82 24.29
CA ASN A 99 -6.98 -0.76 23.10
C ASN A 99 -7.69 -0.28 21.82
N LYS A 100 -9.02 -0.18 21.84
CA LYS A 100 -9.82 0.09 20.64
C LYS A 100 -9.58 1.44 19.99
N SER A 101 -9.29 2.50 20.75
CA SER A 101 -9.11 3.83 20.16
C SER A 101 -7.81 3.90 19.36
N GLU A 102 -6.67 3.57 19.97
CA GLU A 102 -5.38 3.64 19.30
C GLU A 102 -5.24 2.62 18.16
N GLU A 103 -5.86 1.44 18.30
CA GLU A 103 -5.87 0.44 17.23
C GLU A 103 -6.83 0.83 16.10
N SER A 104 -7.95 1.50 16.41
CA SER A 104 -8.82 2.12 15.39
C SER A 104 -8.07 3.22 14.64
N ASP A 105 -7.39 4.12 15.36
CA ASP A 105 -6.59 5.20 14.77
C ASP A 105 -5.49 4.63 13.85
N LEU A 106 -4.83 3.55 14.27
CA LEU A 106 -3.82 2.86 13.46
C LEU A 106 -4.42 2.24 12.18
N LEU A 107 -5.62 1.63 12.29
CA LEU A 107 -6.33 1.07 11.15
C LEU A 107 -6.76 2.15 10.15
N GLU A 108 -7.24 3.29 10.64
CA GLU A 108 -7.59 4.45 9.81
C GLU A 108 -6.37 5.01 9.07
N LEU A 109 -5.22 5.11 9.74
CA LEU A 109 -3.96 5.52 9.10
C LEU A 109 -3.57 4.56 7.96
N PHE A 110 -3.70 3.25 8.17
CA PHE A 110 -3.42 2.27 7.12
C PHE A 110 -4.41 2.33 5.95
N ASP A 111 -5.68 2.59 6.23
CA ASP A 111 -6.69 2.78 5.20
C ASP A 111 -6.43 4.04 4.37
N GLU A 112 -5.99 5.13 5.02
CA GLU A 112 -5.63 6.37 4.33
C GLU A 112 -4.38 6.19 3.47
N ILE A 113 -3.35 5.50 3.99
CA ILE A 113 -2.15 5.15 3.21
C ILE A 113 -2.52 4.34 1.97
N ASN A 114 -3.32 3.27 2.14
CA ASN A 114 -3.76 2.44 1.03
C ASN A 114 -4.58 3.24 0.02
N SER A 115 -5.44 4.16 0.46
CA SER A 115 -6.23 5.02 -0.44
C SER A 115 -5.33 5.89 -1.32
N ILE A 116 -4.27 6.48 -0.78
CA ILE A 116 -3.32 7.30 -1.55
C ILE A 116 -2.59 6.45 -2.58
N LEU A 117 -2.19 5.24 -2.20
CA LEU A 117 -1.49 4.32 -3.11
C LEU A 117 -2.41 3.80 -4.22
N ASP A 118 -3.67 3.49 -3.89
CA ASP A 118 -4.69 3.06 -4.85
C ASP A 118 -5.04 4.20 -5.82
N GLU A 119 -5.21 5.43 -5.31
CA GLU A 119 -5.45 6.62 -6.14
C GLU A 119 -4.31 6.83 -7.15
N TYR A 120 -3.06 6.73 -6.68
CA TYR A 120 -1.92 6.83 -7.56
C TYR A 120 -1.88 5.70 -8.59
N ALA A 121 -2.09 4.45 -8.18
CA ALA A 121 -2.11 3.30 -9.08
C ALA A 121 -3.17 3.46 -10.18
N ASN A 122 -4.38 3.88 -9.81
CA ASN A 122 -5.48 4.13 -10.74
C ASN A 122 -5.15 5.29 -11.70
N SER A 123 -4.49 6.35 -11.22
CA SER A 123 -4.09 7.47 -12.09
C SER A 123 -3.11 7.03 -13.18
N VAL A 124 -2.22 6.10 -12.87
CA VAL A 124 -1.24 5.52 -13.80
C VAL A 124 -1.91 4.58 -14.80
N GLU A 125 -2.87 3.76 -14.37
CA GLU A 125 -3.63 2.87 -15.26
C GLU A 125 -4.38 3.66 -16.33
N ILE A 126 -5.04 4.76 -15.95
CA ILE A 126 -5.81 5.61 -16.88
C ILE A 126 -4.90 6.20 -17.96
N VAL A 127 -3.76 6.78 -17.58
CA VAL A 127 -2.79 7.37 -18.54
C VAL A 127 -2.31 6.36 -19.57
N ASN A 128 -1.96 5.13 -19.16
CA ASN A 128 -1.51 4.09 -20.09
C ASN A 128 -2.64 3.64 -21.04
N THR A 129 -3.90 3.66 -20.61
CA THR A 129 -5.02 3.28 -21.49
C THR A 129 -5.33 4.30 -22.57
N ASP A 130 -5.03 5.58 -22.33
CA ASP A 130 -5.24 6.64 -23.32
C ASP A 130 -4.08 6.71 -24.33
N GLU A 131 -2.83 6.51 -23.91
CA GLU A 131 -1.67 6.37 -24.81
C GLU A 131 -1.84 5.19 -25.80
N LEU A 132 -2.49 4.10 -25.38
CA LEU A 132 -2.78 2.95 -26.25
C LEU A 132 -3.93 3.20 -27.25
N LYS A 133 -4.81 4.18 -26.99
CA LYS A 133 -5.89 4.55 -27.91
C LYS A 133 -5.40 5.47 -29.04
N GLU A 134 -4.40 6.30 -28.78
CA GLU A 134 -3.80 7.20 -29.79
C GLU A 134 -2.91 6.48 -30.82
N LEU A 135 -2.58 5.20 -30.57
CA LEU A 135 -1.78 4.35 -31.45
C LEU A 135 -2.63 3.49 -32.43
N LYS A 136 -3.94 3.75 -32.54
CA LYS A 136 -4.86 3.11 -33.50
C LYS A 136 -5.42 4.12 -34.48
#